data_AF-A8YQH8-F1
#
_entry.id   AF-A8YQH8-F1
#
_cell.length_a   1.000
_cell.length_b   1.000
_cell.length_c   1.000
_cell.angle_alpha   90.00
_cell.angle_beta   90.00
_cell.angle_gamma   90.00
#
_symmetry.space_group_name_H-M   'P 1'
#
loop_
_entity.id
_entity.type
_entity.pdbx_description
1 polymer ?
#
loop_
_entity_poly.entity_id
_entity_poly.type
_entity_poly.pdbx_seq_one_letter_code
_entity_poly.pdbx_strand_id
1 'polypeptide(L)' 'EVEKFITHTVPFSEINKAFEYMLRGEGLRCIIRMEE' A
#
# COMPACT_ATOMS: atom_id res chain seq x y z
N GLU A 1 -2.56 -13.56 11.73
CA GLU A 1 -1.82 -14.27 10.65
C GLU A 1 -1.77 -13.51 9.32
N VAL A 2 -2.82 -12.76 8.95
CA VAL A 2 -2.95 -12.11 7.62
C VAL A 2 -2.05 -10.88 7.43
N GLU A 3 -1.62 -10.26 8.53
CA GLU A 3 -0.78 -9.04 8.50
C GLU A 3 0.55 -9.24 7.78
N LYS A 4 1.08 -10.48 7.76
CA LYS A 4 2.31 -10.82 7.03
C LYS A 4 2.25 -10.54 5.52
N PHE A 5 1.04 -10.39 4.97
CA PHE A 5 0.83 -10.05 3.56
C PHE A 5 0.79 -8.55 3.28
N ILE A 6 0.70 -7.71 4.33
CA ILE A 6 0.75 -6.25 4.20
C ILE A 6 2.21 -5.83 4.06
N THR A 7 2.56 -5.34 2.88
CA THR A 7 3.94 -4.93 2.56
C THR A 7 4.13 -3.42 2.63
N HIS A 8 3.04 -2.67 2.44
CA HIS A 8 3.06 -1.21 2.36
C HIS A 8 1.84 -0.64 3.07
N THR A 9 1.99 0.54 3.65
CA THR A 9 0.88 1.36 4.14
C THR A 9 1.14 2.79 3.71
N VAL A 10 0.14 3.46 3.15
CA VAL A 10 0.24 4.85 2.71
C VAL A 10 -1.01 5.64 3.14
N PRO A 11 -0.88 6.96 3.34
CA PRO A 11 -2.03 7.83 3.50
C PRO A 11 -2.79 7.97 2.18
N PHE A 12 -4.08 8.33 2.23
CA PHE A 12 -4.90 8.53 1.03
C PHE A 12 -4.36 9.67 0.14
N SER A 13 -3.73 10.67 0.74
CA SER A 13 -3.03 11.75 0.04
C SER A 13 -1.90 11.24 -0.88
N GLU A 14 -1.33 10.07 -0.59
CA GLU A 14 -0.29 9.41 -1.39
C GLU A 14 -0.81 8.22 -2.21
N ILE A 15 -2.12 8.14 -2.50
CA ILE A 15 -2.72 6.99 -3.19
C ILE A 15 -2.00 6.57 -4.48
N ASN A 16 -1.43 7.52 -5.23
CA ASN A 16 -0.68 7.21 -6.46
C ASN A 16 0.57 6.34 -6.20
N LYS A 17 1.20 6.48 -5.03
CA LYS A 17 2.36 5.65 -4.64
C LYS A 17 1.98 4.17 -4.48
N ALA A 18 0.76 3.88 -4.03
CA ALA A 18 0.24 2.51 -3.98
C ALA A 18 0.16 1.88 -5.38
N PHE A 19 -0.22 2.66 -6.39
CA PHE A 19 -0.23 2.21 -7.78
C PHE A 19 1.19 2.03 -8.34
N GLU A 20 2.14 2.90 -7.99
CA GLU A 20 3.54 2.73 -8.38
C GLU A 20 4.12 1.41 -7.85
N TYR A 21 3.88 1.07 -6.58
CA TYR A 21 4.30 -0.21 -6.01
C TYR A 21 3.70 -1.40 -6.75
N MET A 22 2.43 -1.30 -7.15
CA MET A 22 1.75 -2.35 -7.92
C MET A 22 2.37 -2.53 -9.30
N LEU A 23 2.63 -1.43 -10.01
CA LEU A 23 3.22 -1.46 -11.36
C LEU A 23 4.66 -1.99 -11.35
N ARG A 24 5.42 -1.72 -10.30
CA ARG A 24 6.80 -2.22 -10.14
C ARG A 24 6.87 -3.64 -9.57
N GLY A 25 5.76 -4.20 -9.11
CA GLY A 25 5.75 -5.50 -8.43
C GLY A 25 6.44 -5.47 -7.06
N GLU A 26 6.52 -4.30 -6.43
CA GLU A 26 7.26 -4.08 -5.17
C GLU A 26 6.44 -4.42 -3.92
N GLY A 27 5.17 -4.84 -4.04
CA GLY A 27 4.32 -5.19 -2.90
C GLY A 27 3.27 -6.26 -3.19
N LEU A 28 2.80 -6.91 -2.13
CA LEU A 28 1.73 -7.91 -2.20
C LEU A 28 0.36 -7.31 -1.84
N ARG A 29 0.30 -6.60 -0.71
CA ARG A 29 -0.82 -5.74 -0.32
C ARG A 29 -0.31 -4.40 0.19
N CYS A 30 -1.03 -3.35 -0.18
CA CYS A 30 -0.85 -1.99 0.31
C CYS A 30 -2.15 -1.56 1.02
N ILE A 31 -2.04 -1.07 2.26
CA ILE A 31 -3.17 -0.46 2.95
C ILE A 31 -3.16 1.05 2.66
N ILE A 32 -4.32 1.59 2.31
CA ILE A 32 -4.53 3.03 2.19
C ILE A 32 -5.31 3.48 3.42
N ARG A 33 -4.71 4.35 4.24
CA ARG A 33 -5.35 4.94 5.42
C ARG A 33 -6.06 6.23 5.02
N MET A 34 -7.31 6.38 5.44
CA MET A 34 -8.14 7.53 5.08
C MET A 34 -7.97 8.73 6.03
N GLU A 35 -7.48 8.49 7.25
CA GLU A 35 -7.41 9.46 8.35
C GLU A 35 -5.99 9.97 8.65
N GLU A 36 -4.98 9.39 7.99
CA GLU A 36 -3.57 9.79 8.06
C GLU A 36 -3.12 10.34 6.71
#